data_AF-A0A967IIP7-F1
#
_entry.id   AF-A0A967IIP7-F1
#
_cell.length_a   1.000
_cell.length_b   1.000
_cell.length_c   1.000
_cell.angle_alpha   90.00
_cell.angle_beta   90.00
_cell.angle_gamma   90.00
#
_symmetry.space_group_name_H-M   'P 1'
#
loop_
_entity.id
_entity.type
_entity.pdbx_description
1 polymer ?
#
loop_
_entity_poly.entity_id
_entity_poly.type
_entity_poly.pdbx_seq_one_letter_code
_entity_poly.pdbx_strand_id
1 'polypeptide(L)' 'KLDEETARGFITSLHQAIDAVRRIPVPVIAMLRGYCFGGAMELAAACDMRIADTTLQAGMPEVRLGIPSVI' A
#
# COMPACT_ATOMS: atom_id res chain seq x y z
N LYS A 1 -0.30 8.34 -20.71
CA LYS A 1 -1.25 9.34 -20.14
C LYS A 1 -2.32 8.52 -19.46
N LEU A 2 -2.71 8.82 -18.22
CA LEU A 2 -3.75 8.04 -17.53
C LEU A 2 -5.11 8.36 -18.17
N ASP A 3 -5.75 7.33 -18.72
CA ASP A 3 -7.15 7.28 -19.14
C ASP A 3 -7.86 6.18 -18.33
N GLU A 4 -9.16 5.98 -18.54
CA GLU A 4 -9.93 5.01 -17.72
C GLU A 4 -9.36 3.59 -17.80
N GLU A 5 -9.03 3.12 -19.00
CA GLU A 5 -8.55 1.76 -19.24
C GLU A 5 -7.17 1.56 -18.58
N THR A 6 -6.25 2.47 -18.83
CA THR A 6 -4.89 2.40 -18.26
C THR A 6 -4.89 2.63 -16.75
N ALA A 7 -5.76 3.48 -16.22
CA ALA A 7 -5.90 3.68 -14.77
C ALA A 7 -6.46 2.44 -14.07
N ARG A 8 -7.48 1.79 -14.66
CA ARG A 8 -8.04 0.54 -14.13
C ARG A 8 -7.00 -0.57 -14.16
N GLY A 9 -6.27 -0.71 -15.26
CA GLY A 9 -5.17 -1.67 -15.37
C GLY A 9 -4.12 -1.45 -14.30
N PHE A 10 -3.71 -0.20 -14.09
CA PHE A 10 -2.73 0.17 -13.08
C PHE A 10 -3.17 -0.21 -11.65
N ILE A 11 -4.38 0.18 -11.23
CA ILE A 11 -4.91 -0.16 -9.90
C ILE A 11 -5.04 -1.68 -9.73
N THR A 12 -5.52 -2.38 -10.76
CA THR A 12 -5.67 -3.85 -10.71
C THR A 12 -4.32 -4.53 -10.51
N SER A 13 -3.27 -4.10 -11.22
CA SER A 13 -1.93 -4.66 -11.07
C SER A 13 -1.33 -4.37 -9.69
N LEU A 14 -1.55 -3.19 -9.13
CA LEU A 14 -1.10 -2.86 -7.78
C LEU A 14 -1.80 -3.74 -6.74
N HIS A 15 -3.11 -3.92 -6.85
CA HIS A 15 -3.90 -4.80 -5.97
C HIS A 15 -3.34 -6.22 -5.98
N GLN A 16 -3.12 -6.78 -7.18
CA GLN A 16 -2.56 -8.12 -7.34
C GLN A 16 -1.16 -8.25 -6.72
N ALA A 17 -0.32 -7.22 -6.82
CA ALA A 17 1.01 -7.23 -6.22
C ALA A 17 0.95 -7.24 -4.68
N ILE A 18 0.10 -6.42 -4.07
CA ILE A 18 -0.09 -6.38 -2.62
C ILE A 18 -0.70 -7.69 -2.11
N ASP A 19 -1.70 -8.19 -2.81
CA ASP A 19 -2.39 -9.44 -2.49
C ASP A 19 -1.47 -10.67 -2.66
N ALA A 20 -0.50 -10.61 -3.58
CA ALA A 20 0.57 -11.61 -3.65
C ALA A 20 1.42 -11.62 -2.38
N VAL A 21 1.80 -10.44 -1.86
CA VAL A 21 2.56 -10.33 -0.60
C VAL A 21 1.77 -10.91 0.58
N ARG A 22 0.47 -10.61 0.66
CA ARG A 22 -0.44 -11.14 1.69
C ARG A 22 -0.52 -12.68 1.70
N ARG A 23 -0.34 -13.32 0.54
CA ARG A 23 -0.48 -14.78 0.36
C ARG A 23 0.84 -15.55 0.47
N ILE A 24 1.95 -14.88 0.73
CA ILE A 24 3.25 -15.55 0.87
C ILE A 24 3.15 -16.56 2.03
N PRO A 25 3.56 -17.84 1.85
CA PRO A 25 3.44 -18.88 2.88
C PRO A 25 4.55 -18.79 3.95
N VAL A 26 5.12 -17.60 4.16
CA VAL A 26 6.12 -17.31 5.18
C VAL A 26 5.85 -15.94 5.79
N PRO A 27 6.26 -15.68 7.04
CA PRO A 27 6.04 -14.38 7.68
C PRO A 27 6.69 -13.24 6.90
N VAL A 28 5.95 -12.16 6.68
CA VAL A 28 6.41 -10.93 6.01
C VAL A 28 6.49 -9.77 7.00
N ILE A 29 7.66 -9.14 7.07
CA ILE A 29 7.93 -8.01 7.97
C ILE A 29 8.17 -6.76 7.13
N ALA A 30 7.35 -5.73 7.33
CA ALA A 30 7.56 -4.40 6.76
C ALA A 30 8.40 -3.52 7.71
N MET A 31 9.55 -3.03 7.25
CA MET A 31 10.31 -1.97 7.93
C MET A 31 9.88 -0.61 7.40
N LEU A 32 9.37 0.25 8.27
CA LEU A 32 8.81 1.56 7.94
C LEU A 32 9.74 2.68 8.46
N ARG A 33 10.13 3.58 7.57
CA ARG A 33 11.04 4.70 7.85
C ARG A 33 10.63 5.92 7.03
N GLY A 34 10.69 7.11 7.63
CA GLY A 34 10.34 8.35 6.96
C GLY A 34 8.86 8.38 6.56
N TYR A 35 8.55 8.69 5.30
CA TYR A 35 7.18 8.86 4.83
C TYR A 35 6.61 7.58 4.21
N CYS A 36 5.51 7.05 4.75
CA CYS A 36 4.80 5.89 4.23
C CYS A 36 3.31 6.22 4.08
N PHE A 37 2.86 6.59 2.89
CA PHE A 37 1.46 6.98 2.63
C PHE A 37 0.84 6.21 1.45
N GLY A 38 -0.49 6.11 1.42
CA GLY A 38 -1.25 5.49 0.33
C GLY A 38 -0.85 4.03 0.11
N GLY A 39 -0.49 3.66 -1.12
CA GLY A 39 -0.09 2.29 -1.48
C GLY A 39 1.05 1.69 -0.64
N ALA A 40 1.94 2.52 -0.07
CA ALA A 40 2.94 2.03 0.88
C ALA A 40 2.31 1.52 2.19
N MET A 41 1.23 2.15 2.66
CA MET A 41 0.47 1.71 3.82
C MET A 41 -0.44 0.52 3.52
N GLU A 42 -0.97 0.41 2.30
CA GLU A 42 -1.71 -0.80 1.87
C GLU A 42 -0.77 -2.01 1.83
N LEU A 43 0.43 -1.86 1.28
CA LEU A 43 1.45 -2.90 1.32
C LEU A 43 1.88 -3.22 2.75
N ALA A 44 2.15 -2.19 3.57
CA ALA A 44 2.50 -2.41 4.97
C ALA A 44 1.40 -3.13 5.74
N ALA A 45 0.12 -2.87 5.43
CA ALA A 45 -1.03 -3.54 6.04
C ALA A 45 -1.19 -5.00 5.59
N ALA A 46 -0.73 -5.34 4.38
CA ALA A 46 -0.71 -6.71 3.88
C ALA A 46 0.36 -7.59 4.55
N CYS A 47 1.39 -7.00 5.15
CA CYS A 47 2.42 -7.72 5.91
C CYS A 47 1.91 -8.16 7.31
N ASP A 48 2.48 -9.25 7.84
CA ASP A 48 2.15 -9.77 9.17
C ASP A 48 2.61 -8.85 10.29
N MET A 49 3.81 -8.29 10.14
CA MET A 49 4.43 -7.42 11.15
C MET A 49 4.95 -6.13 10.53
N ARG A 50 4.91 -5.06 11.32
CA ARG A 50 5.43 -3.74 10.95
C ARG A 50 6.39 -3.27 12.04
N ILE A 51 7.59 -2.88 11.64
CA ILE A 51 8.61 -2.28 12.51
C ILE A 51 8.82 -0.85 12.03
N ALA A 52 8.57 0.11 12.90
CA ALA A 52 8.71 1.53 12.59
C ALA A 52 9.93 2.11 13.30
N ASP A 53 10.65 3.01 12.64
CA ASP A 53 11.56 3.91 13.35
C ASP A 53 10.85 5.19 13.83
N THR A 54 11.57 5.99 14.63
CA THR A 54 11.03 7.22 15.23
C THR A 54 10.77 8.34 14.21
N THR A 55 11.21 8.17 12.95
CA THR A 55 11.00 9.15 11.88
C THR A 55 9.72 8.90 11.10
N LEU A 56 9.01 7.79 11.38
CA LEU A 56 7.84 7.38 10.62
C LEU A 56 6.72 8.43 10.67
N GLN A 57 6.29 8.85 9.50
CA GLN A 57 5.05 9.55 9.25
C GLN A 57 4.24 8.75 8.24
N ALA A 58 3.02 8.35 8.62
CA ALA A 58 2.22 7.43 7.84
C ALA A 58 0.72 7.74 7.87
N GLY A 59 0.00 7.24 6.86
CA GLY A 59 -1.46 7.37 6.77
C GLY A 59 -2.02 7.22 5.35
N MET A 60 -3.33 7.46 5.23
CA MET A 60 -4.08 7.44 3.97
C MET A 60 -4.59 8.85 3.63
N PRO A 61 -3.74 9.74 3.09
CA PRO A 61 -4.12 11.12 2.80
C PRO A 61 -5.15 11.25 1.67
N GLU A 62 -5.25 10.27 0.77
CA GLU A 62 -6.21 10.23 -0.34
C GLU A 62 -7.67 10.33 0.12
N VAL A 63 -7.97 9.84 1.33
CA VAL A 63 -9.31 9.97 1.93
C VAL A 63 -9.70 11.43 2.13
N ARG A 64 -8.72 12.32 2.39
CA ARG A 64 -8.97 13.77 2.51
C ARG A 64 -9.35 14.42 1.18
N LEU A 65 -9.05 13.74 0.06
CA LEU A 65 -9.44 14.16 -1.28
C LEU A 65 -10.76 13.51 -1.75
N GLY A 66 -11.44 12.76 -0.86
CA GLY A 66 -12.68 12.06 -1.18
C GLY A 66 -12.48 10.76 -1.97
N ILE A 67 -11.25 10.25 -2.03
CA ILE A 67 -10.91 9.02 -2.74
C ILE A 67 -10.69 7.90 -1.70
N PRO A 68 -11.43 6.78 -1.77
CA PRO A 68 -11.18 5.63 -0.90
C PRO A 68 -9.85 4.94 -1.25
N SER A 69 -9.28 4.23 -0.28
CA SER A 69 -8.25 3.21 -0.53
C SER A 69 -8.89 2.11 -1.38
N VAL A 70 -8.26 1.75 -2.51
CA VAL A 70 -8.82 0.81 -3.49
C VAL A 70 -7.83 -0.25 -3.96
N ILE A 71 -6.64 -0.32 -3.32
CA ILE A 71 -5.61 -1.32 -3.63
C ILE A 71 -5.64 -2.42 -2.56
#